data_AF-A0A0F6CM34-F1
#
_entry.id   AF-A0A0F6CM34-F1
#
_cell.length_a   1.000
_cell.length_b   1.000
_cell.length_c   1.000
_cell.angle_alpha   90.00
_cell.angle_beta   90.00
_cell.angle_gamma   90.00
#
_symmetry.space_group_name_H-M   'P 1'
#
loop_
_entity.id
_entity.type
_entity.pdbx_description
1 polymer ?
#
loop_
_entity_poly.entity_id
_entity_poly.type
_entity_poly.pdbx_seq_one_letter_code
_entity_poly.pdbx_strand_id
1 'polypeptide(L)'
;MTKQELAREIWAIANEMRGNIEANDYKDYILGFLFYKYLSDKQDEYFANKNVVKDEDKKQYLVALAEAEKKGIASIIHKCKKDLGYYIAYENLFSTWIKNYNPGDDLSDKVSTALNSFERSILEKYEESFKDIFKDLQVGIQKLGNTAYERSEAIWNICNLINKIPITSKQDYDILGFVYEYLISMFAANAGKKAGEFYTPHEVSQLMSVIAANHLKGLKNVSIYDPTSGSGSLLITLGRELKKIDKNVKIQYYAQEVIYTTYNITRMNLLMNDVHSVNMFAKCSDTLKEDWPFVYEEQKYKSKRTDAVVSNPPTH
;
A
#
# COMPACT_ATOMS: atom_id res chain seq x y z
N MET A 1 -7.45 -14.86 18.47
CA MET A 1 -6.40 -14.89 17.43
C MET A 1 -5.62 -13.60 17.49
N THR A 2 -4.31 -13.67 17.69
CA THR A 2 -3.41 -12.50 17.68
C THR A 2 -3.10 -12.05 16.26
N LYS A 3 -2.60 -10.81 16.06
CA LYS A 3 -2.18 -10.32 14.72
C LYS A 3 -1.13 -11.23 14.07
N GLN A 4 -0.23 -11.79 14.87
CA GLN A 4 0.84 -12.67 14.42
C GLN A 4 0.33 -14.08 14.09
N GLU A 5 -0.68 -14.59 14.79
CA GLU A 5 -1.38 -15.82 14.40
C GLU A 5 -2.10 -15.65 13.08
N LEU A 6 -2.84 -14.55 12.92
CA LEU A 6 -3.54 -14.24 11.67
C LEU A 6 -2.56 -14.11 10.50
N ALA A 7 -1.47 -13.34 10.67
CA ALA A 7 -0.49 -13.17 9.61
C ALA A 7 0.19 -14.49 9.20
N ARG A 8 0.47 -15.37 10.17
CA ARG A 8 0.98 -16.73 9.91
C ARG A 8 -0.04 -17.59 9.17
N GLU A 9 -1.31 -17.53 9.55
CA GLU A 9 -2.39 -18.26 8.88
C GLU A 9 -2.55 -17.79 7.43
N ILE A 10 -2.61 -16.47 7.20
CA ILE A 10 -2.69 -15.89 5.86
C ILE A 10 -1.50 -16.32 5.01
N TRP A 11 -0.28 -16.27 5.56
CA TRP A 11 0.93 -16.72 4.86
C TRP A 11 0.89 -18.22 4.52
N ALA A 12 0.46 -19.07 5.45
CA ALA A 12 0.36 -20.51 5.23
C ALA A 12 -0.61 -20.83 4.08
N ILE A 13 -1.80 -20.24 4.13
CA ILE A 13 -2.82 -20.44 3.10
C ILE A 13 -2.35 -19.85 1.75
N ALA A 14 -1.73 -18.67 1.75
CA ALA A 14 -1.14 -18.07 0.56
C ALA A 14 -0.10 -18.98 -0.11
N ASN A 15 0.75 -19.61 0.69
CA ASN A 15 1.77 -20.55 0.21
C ASN A 15 1.19 -21.83 -0.38
N GLU A 16 0.07 -22.31 0.15
CA GLU A 16 -0.64 -23.46 -0.42
C GLU A 16 -1.35 -23.07 -1.72
N MET A 17 -1.99 -21.90 -1.75
CA MET A 17 -2.81 -21.43 -2.86
C MET A 17 -2.02 -20.92 -4.06
N ARG A 18 -0.75 -20.52 -3.88
CA ARG A 18 0.10 -20.07 -5.00
C ARG A 18 0.36 -21.16 -6.04
N GLY A 19 0.22 -22.44 -5.66
CA GLY A 19 0.46 -23.58 -6.55
C GLY A 19 1.83 -23.52 -7.23
N ASN A 20 1.83 -23.49 -8.57
CA ASN A 20 3.05 -23.45 -9.38
C ASN A 20 3.59 -22.03 -9.62
N ILE A 21 2.94 -20.98 -9.10
CA ILE A 21 3.40 -19.60 -9.26
C ILE A 21 4.65 -19.38 -8.40
N GLU A 22 5.71 -18.83 -9.02
CA GLU A 22 6.93 -18.46 -8.29
C GLU A 22 6.61 -17.46 -7.19
N ALA A 23 7.26 -17.62 -6.02
CA ALA A 23 6.99 -16.78 -4.86
C ALA A 23 7.20 -15.29 -5.15
N ASN A 24 8.17 -14.95 -6.00
CA ASN A 24 8.44 -13.56 -6.37
C ASN A 24 7.34 -12.94 -7.24
N ASP A 25 6.74 -13.71 -8.14
CA ASP A 25 5.59 -13.27 -8.95
C ASP A 25 4.33 -13.18 -8.07
N TYR A 26 4.10 -14.20 -7.22
CA TYR A 26 2.92 -14.24 -6.34
C TYR A 26 2.88 -13.11 -5.31
N LYS A 27 4.06 -12.66 -4.83
CA LYS A 27 4.24 -11.51 -3.94
C LYS A 27 3.54 -10.27 -4.49
N ASP A 28 3.76 -9.95 -5.76
CA ASP A 28 3.22 -8.73 -6.35
C ASP A 28 1.68 -8.77 -6.43
N TYR A 29 1.10 -9.98 -6.56
CA TYR A 29 -0.35 -10.17 -6.62
C TYR A 29 -1.01 -10.01 -5.25
N ILE A 30 -0.54 -10.77 -4.25
CA ILE A 30 -1.17 -10.75 -2.93
C ILE A 30 -1.00 -9.38 -2.26
N LEU A 31 0.18 -8.74 -2.41
CA LEU A 31 0.41 -7.40 -1.89
C LEU A 31 -0.44 -6.36 -2.65
N GLY A 32 -0.51 -6.44 -3.98
CA GLY A 32 -1.37 -5.57 -4.78
C GLY A 32 -2.85 -5.66 -4.38
N PHE A 33 -3.39 -6.87 -4.21
CA PHE A 33 -4.78 -7.06 -3.78
C PHE A 33 -5.03 -6.64 -2.33
N LEU A 34 -4.07 -6.85 -1.42
CA LEU A 34 -4.14 -6.34 -0.04
C LEU A 34 -4.22 -4.82 -0.02
N PHE A 35 -3.38 -4.16 -0.83
CA PHE A 35 -3.40 -2.72 -0.97
C PHE A 35 -4.69 -2.22 -1.63
N TYR A 36 -5.21 -2.92 -2.65
CA TYR A 36 -6.50 -2.57 -3.24
C TYR A 36 -7.64 -2.65 -2.20
N LYS A 37 -7.68 -3.71 -1.40
CA LYS A 37 -8.62 -3.83 -0.28
C LYS A 37 -8.45 -2.68 0.72
N TYR A 38 -7.22 -2.34 1.09
CA TYR A 38 -6.93 -1.20 1.96
C TYR A 38 -7.57 0.10 1.44
N LEU A 39 -7.39 0.42 0.15
CA LEU A 39 -7.96 1.63 -0.46
C LEU A 39 -9.49 1.57 -0.52
N SER A 40 -10.05 0.43 -0.91
CA SER A 40 -11.50 0.19 -0.92
C SER A 40 -12.10 0.43 0.47
N ASP A 41 -11.50 -0.14 1.51
CA ASP A 41 -12.01 -0.05 2.88
C ASP A 41 -11.83 1.35 3.48
N LYS A 42 -10.71 2.03 3.19
CA LYS A 42 -10.50 3.45 3.57
C LYS A 42 -11.55 4.36 2.95
N GLN A 43 -11.94 4.10 1.70
CA GLN A 43 -13.00 4.84 1.06
C GLN A 43 -14.36 4.57 1.72
N ASP A 44 -14.69 3.30 1.97
CA ASP A 44 -15.93 2.93 2.67
C ASP A 44 -16.01 3.59 4.06
N GLU A 45 -14.90 3.59 4.82
CA GLU A 45 -14.80 4.28 6.11
C GLU A 45 -14.97 5.80 5.96
N TYR A 46 -14.34 6.42 4.95
CA TYR A 46 -14.46 7.86 4.69
C TYR A 46 -15.92 8.28 4.53
N PHE A 47 -16.70 7.51 3.78
CA PHE A 47 -18.11 7.79 3.57
C PHE A 47 -18.98 7.47 4.79
N ALA A 48 -18.67 6.39 5.52
CA ALA A 48 -19.37 6.03 6.75
C ALA A 48 -19.19 7.06 7.88
N ASN A 49 -17.95 7.54 8.10
CA ASN A 49 -17.62 8.42 9.22
C ASN A 49 -18.05 9.88 9.01
N LYS A 50 -18.20 10.34 7.77
CA LYS A 50 -18.52 11.76 7.50
C LYS A 50 -20.03 12.09 7.61
N ASN A 51 -20.86 11.24 8.21
CA ASN A 51 -22.33 11.41 8.26
C ASN A 51 -22.91 11.77 6.88
N VAL A 52 -22.29 11.28 5.80
CA VAL A 52 -22.80 11.50 4.44
C VAL A 52 -24.08 10.66 4.25
N VAL A 53 -24.23 9.56 5.01
CA VAL A 53 -25.40 8.69 5.07
C VAL A 53 -25.60 8.17 6.51
N LYS A 54 -26.84 8.07 7.01
CA LYS A 54 -27.17 7.55 8.36
C LYS A 54 -27.08 6.00 8.41
N ASP A 55 -26.80 5.44 9.60
CA ASP A 55 -26.39 4.04 9.82
C ASP A 55 -27.38 2.95 9.34
N GLU A 56 -28.67 3.21 9.27
CA GLU A 56 -29.67 2.20 8.85
C GLU A 56 -29.66 1.92 7.32
N ASP A 57 -28.93 2.74 6.56
CA ASP A 57 -28.94 2.73 5.09
C ASP A 57 -27.62 2.26 4.46
N LYS A 58 -26.70 1.60 5.18
CA LYS A 58 -25.42 1.11 4.59
C LYS A 58 -25.60 0.20 3.36
N LYS A 59 -26.70 -0.55 3.28
CA LYS A 59 -27.10 -1.33 2.07
C LYS A 59 -27.77 -0.46 1.00
N GLN A 60 -28.45 0.62 1.38
CA GLN A 60 -28.99 1.62 0.47
C GLN A 60 -27.91 2.59 -0.04
N TYR A 61 -26.77 2.77 0.64
CA TYR A 61 -25.67 3.66 0.28
C TYR A 61 -25.01 3.27 -1.04
N LEU A 62 -24.76 1.99 -1.26
CA LEU A 62 -24.17 1.47 -2.48
C LEU A 62 -25.12 1.62 -3.69
N VAL A 63 -26.41 1.43 -3.44
CA VAL A 63 -27.50 1.70 -4.39
C VAL A 63 -27.66 3.20 -4.62
N ALA A 64 -27.49 4.03 -3.59
CA ALA A 64 -27.53 5.49 -3.66
C ALA A 64 -26.28 6.07 -4.34
N LEU A 65 -25.11 5.43 -4.26
CA LEU A 65 -23.90 5.77 -5.00
C LEU A 65 -24.10 5.48 -6.49
N ALA A 66 -24.63 4.29 -6.81
CA ALA A 66 -25.01 3.90 -8.17
C ALA A 66 -26.12 4.79 -8.76
N GLU A 67 -27.06 5.26 -7.93
CA GLU A 67 -28.07 6.24 -8.33
C GLU A 67 -27.55 7.69 -8.37
N ALA A 68 -26.59 8.05 -7.52
CA ALA A 68 -25.94 9.37 -7.46
C ALA A 68 -25.01 9.61 -8.64
N GLU A 69 -24.32 8.57 -9.12
CA GLU A 69 -23.56 8.60 -10.37
C GLU A 69 -24.48 8.86 -11.56
N LYS A 70 -25.69 8.27 -11.58
CA LYS A 70 -26.73 8.56 -12.58
C LYS A 70 -27.35 9.96 -12.46
N LYS A 71 -27.31 10.58 -11.28
CA LYS A 71 -27.87 11.92 -10.99
C LYS A 71 -26.82 13.04 -10.95
N GLY A 72 -25.54 12.75 -11.20
CA GLY A 72 -24.49 13.75 -11.30
C GLY A 72 -24.07 14.37 -9.96
N ILE A 73 -23.96 13.58 -8.87
CA ILE A 73 -23.37 14.09 -7.61
C ILE A 73 -21.84 14.15 -7.70
N ALA A 74 -21.32 14.88 -8.69
CA ALA A 74 -19.91 15.16 -8.90
C ALA A 74 -19.24 15.74 -7.64
N SER A 75 -20.01 16.38 -6.76
CA SER A 75 -19.52 16.99 -5.52
C SER A 75 -19.06 15.99 -4.47
N ILE A 76 -19.68 14.80 -4.36
CA ILE A 76 -19.27 13.76 -3.40
C ILE A 76 -17.99 13.07 -3.89
N ILE A 77 -17.95 12.68 -5.17
CA ILE A 77 -16.77 12.12 -5.82
C ILE A 77 -15.59 13.11 -5.74
N HIS A 78 -15.85 14.40 -6.01
CA HIS A 78 -14.84 15.44 -5.90
C HIS A 78 -14.30 15.60 -4.48
N LYS A 79 -15.16 15.55 -3.44
CA LYS A 79 -14.72 15.58 -2.03
C LYS A 79 -13.86 14.36 -1.66
N CYS A 80 -14.27 13.17 -2.09
CA CYS A 80 -13.50 11.94 -1.89
C CYS A 80 -12.11 12.06 -2.54
N LYS A 81 -12.06 12.40 -3.83
CA LYS A 81 -10.79 12.63 -4.55
C LYS A 81 -9.95 13.74 -3.92
N LYS A 82 -10.58 14.78 -3.36
CA LYS A 82 -9.85 15.87 -2.68
C LYS A 82 -9.21 15.41 -1.37
N ASP A 83 -9.89 14.56 -0.60
CA ASP A 83 -9.44 14.13 0.73
C ASP A 83 -8.53 12.88 0.65
N LEU A 84 -8.91 11.87 -0.14
CA LEU A 84 -8.20 10.59 -0.28
C LEU A 84 -7.25 10.52 -1.48
N GLY A 85 -7.51 11.31 -2.52
CA GLY A 85 -6.70 11.37 -3.74
C GLY A 85 -7.18 10.52 -4.91
N TYR A 86 -8.12 9.61 -4.66
CA TYR A 86 -8.70 8.69 -5.65
C TYR A 86 -10.20 8.50 -5.40
N TYR A 87 -10.84 7.75 -6.28
CA TYR A 87 -12.20 7.26 -6.10
C TYR A 87 -12.38 5.88 -6.75
N ILE A 88 -12.96 4.94 -6.02
CA ILE A 88 -13.30 3.60 -6.47
C ILE A 88 -14.82 3.55 -6.64
N ALA A 89 -15.30 3.32 -7.87
CA ALA A 89 -16.73 3.18 -8.15
C ALA A 89 -17.33 1.98 -7.41
N TYR A 90 -18.65 1.99 -7.17
CA TYR A 90 -19.32 0.99 -6.36
C TYR A 90 -19.04 -0.45 -6.84
N GLU A 91 -19.20 -0.69 -8.14
CA GLU A 91 -18.96 -1.98 -8.79
C GLU A 91 -17.51 -2.45 -8.71
N ASN A 92 -16.59 -1.53 -8.44
CA ASN A 92 -15.15 -1.74 -8.34
C ASN A 92 -14.67 -1.89 -6.89
N LEU A 93 -15.52 -1.69 -5.89
CA LEU A 93 -15.11 -1.94 -4.50
C LEU A 93 -14.77 -3.41 -4.27
N PHE A 94 -13.76 -3.66 -3.47
CA PHE A 94 -13.35 -5.02 -3.09
C PHE A 94 -14.52 -5.79 -2.45
N SER A 95 -15.26 -5.13 -1.56
CA SER A 95 -16.44 -5.68 -0.90
C SER A 95 -17.55 -6.04 -1.89
N THR A 96 -17.71 -5.27 -2.97
CA THR A 96 -18.67 -5.54 -4.04
C THR A 96 -18.28 -6.76 -4.86
N TRP A 97 -17.00 -6.93 -5.18
CA TRP A 97 -16.52 -8.14 -5.84
C TRP A 97 -16.80 -9.38 -5.01
N ILE A 98 -16.45 -9.35 -3.71
CA ILE A 98 -16.69 -10.47 -2.80
C ILE A 98 -18.17 -10.85 -2.73
N LYS A 99 -19.05 -9.84 -2.61
CA LYS A 99 -20.48 -10.05 -2.41
C LYS A 99 -21.20 -10.56 -3.67
N ASN A 100 -20.80 -10.09 -4.84
CA ASN A 100 -21.55 -10.31 -6.09
C ASN A 100 -20.92 -11.37 -7.00
N TYR A 101 -19.78 -11.95 -6.62
CA TYR A 101 -19.14 -12.98 -7.42
C TYR A 101 -19.97 -14.27 -7.47
N ASN A 102 -20.12 -14.81 -8.67
CA ASN A 102 -20.64 -16.14 -8.91
C ASN A 102 -19.60 -16.98 -9.68
N PRO A 103 -19.52 -18.30 -9.46
CA PRO A 103 -18.69 -19.18 -10.27
C PRO A 103 -18.98 -19.00 -11.76
N GLY A 104 -17.93 -18.74 -12.55
CA GLY A 104 -18.03 -18.44 -13.97
C GLY A 104 -18.10 -16.94 -14.33
N ASP A 105 -18.20 -16.04 -13.36
CA ASP A 105 -18.02 -14.61 -13.59
C ASP A 105 -16.59 -14.31 -14.06
N ASP A 106 -16.44 -13.41 -15.04
CA ASP A 106 -15.14 -12.89 -15.45
C ASP A 106 -14.65 -11.81 -14.46
N LEU A 107 -14.20 -12.26 -13.30
CA LEU A 107 -13.59 -11.41 -12.29
C LEU A 107 -12.27 -10.80 -12.80
N SER A 108 -11.57 -11.48 -13.71
CA SER A 108 -10.32 -10.98 -14.28
C SER A 108 -10.50 -9.69 -15.08
N ASP A 109 -11.57 -9.60 -15.86
CA ASP A 109 -11.96 -8.39 -16.58
C ASP A 109 -12.44 -7.28 -15.63
N LYS A 110 -13.27 -7.63 -14.63
CA LYS A 110 -13.75 -6.68 -13.60
C LYS A 110 -12.58 -6.02 -12.86
N VAL A 111 -11.61 -6.80 -12.39
CA VAL A 111 -10.41 -6.27 -11.71
C VAL A 111 -9.59 -5.40 -12.66
N SER A 112 -9.35 -5.86 -13.90
CA SER A 112 -8.59 -5.07 -14.88
C SER A 112 -9.25 -3.72 -15.17
N THR A 113 -10.57 -3.71 -15.32
CA THR A 113 -11.37 -2.49 -15.49
C THR A 113 -11.26 -1.57 -14.27
N ALA A 114 -11.33 -2.13 -13.07
CA ALA A 114 -11.23 -1.38 -11.84
C ALA A 114 -9.86 -0.73 -11.61
N LEU A 115 -8.76 -1.44 -11.93
CA LEU A 115 -7.41 -0.88 -11.84
C LEU A 115 -7.24 0.30 -12.82
N ASN A 116 -7.73 0.15 -14.06
CA ASN A 116 -7.74 1.23 -15.04
C ASN A 116 -8.62 2.42 -14.61
N SER A 117 -9.78 2.15 -14.02
CA SER A 117 -10.68 3.17 -13.49
C SER A 117 -10.04 3.92 -12.32
N PHE A 118 -9.38 3.20 -11.42
CA PHE A 118 -8.62 3.76 -10.31
C PHE A 118 -7.54 4.71 -10.83
N GLU A 119 -6.74 4.30 -11.82
CA GLU A 119 -5.67 5.13 -12.40
C GLU A 119 -6.21 6.47 -12.93
N ARG A 120 -7.34 6.44 -13.65
CA ARG A 120 -8.03 7.66 -14.15
C ARG A 120 -8.67 8.48 -13.04
N SER A 121 -8.94 7.88 -11.90
CA SER A 121 -9.55 8.55 -10.75
C SER A 121 -8.56 9.39 -9.96
N ILE A 122 -7.25 9.18 -10.11
CA ILE A 122 -6.22 9.88 -9.33
C ILE A 122 -6.29 11.38 -9.61
N LEU A 123 -6.21 12.19 -8.56
CA LEU A 123 -6.11 13.64 -8.66
C LEU A 123 -4.64 14.05 -8.77
N GLU A 124 -4.32 15.01 -9.65
CA GLU A 124 -2.96 15.46 -10.00
C GLU A 124 -2.01 15.59 -8.79
N LYS A 125 -2.46 16.25 -7.71
CA LYS A 125 -1.65 16.45 -6.48
C LYS A 125 -1.25 15.17 -5.74
N TYR A 126 -1.82 14.02 -6.08
CA TYR A 126 -1.50 12.71 -5.50
C TYR A 126 -0.90 11.73 -6.52
N GLU A 127 -0.57 12.18 -7.75
CA GLU A 127 0.05 11.32 -8.76
C GLU A 127 1.32 10.65 -8.25
N GLU A 128 2.21 11.37 -7.55
CA GLU A 128 3.43 10.77 -6.99
C GLU A 128 3.13 9.60 -6.03
N SER A 129 2.00 9.66 -5.32
CA SER A 129 1.60 8.62 -4.36
C SER A 129 0.96 7.40 -5.02
N PHE A 130 0.15 7.57 -6.06
CA PHE A 130 -0.72 6.50 -6.58
C PHE A 130 -0.52 6.13 -8.04
N LYS A 131 0.10 7.00 -8.86
CA LYS A 131 0.26 6.74 -10.28
C LYS A 131 1.05 5.47 -10.51
N ASP A 132 0.52 4.63 -11.41
CA ASP A 132 1.04 3.30 -11.75
C ASP A 132 1.20 2.33 -10.55
N ILE A 133 0.60 2.61 -9.38
CA ILE A 133 0.84 1.80 -8.16
C ILE A 133 0.39 0.34 -8.31
N PHE A 134 -0.57 0.08 -9.22
CA PHE A 134 -1.09 -1.25 -9.52
C PHE A 134 -0.57 -1.84 -10.84
N LYS A 135 0.43 -1.23 -11.47
CA LYS A 135 0.92 -1.66 -12.78
C LYS A 135 1.43 -3.11 -12.78
N ASP A 136 2.15 -3.50 -11.73
CA ASP A 136 2.67 -4.86 -11.58
C ASP A 136 1.54 -5.89 -11.38
N LEU A 137 0.53 -5.54 -10.59
CA LEU A 137 -0.68 -6.35 -10.44
C LEU A 137 -1.42 -6.50 -11.77
N GLN A 138 -1.58 -5.40 -12.53
CA GLN A 138 -2.28 -5.39 -13.80
C GLN A 138 -1.61 -6.29 -14.85
N VAL A 139 -0.28 -6.20 -14.98
CA VAL A 139 0.51 -7.10 -15.84
C VAL A 139 0.43 -8.53 -15.32
N GLY A 140 0.45 -8.68 -14.00
CA GLY A 140 0.38 -9.94 -13.27
C GLY A 140 -0.88 -10.76 -13.48
N ILE A 141 -2.04 -10.12 -13.65
CA ILE A 141 -3.33 -10.80 -13.82
C ILE A 141 -3.27 -11.82 -14.97
N GLN A 142 -2.58 -11.51 -16.06
CA GLN A 142 -2.45 -12.42 -17.21
C GLN A 142 -1.63 -13.67 -16.91
N LYS A 143 -0.76 -13.63 -15.90
CA LYS A 143 0.06 -14.78 -15.46
C LYS A 143 -0.68 -15.72 -14.50
N LEU A 144 -1.85 -15.33 -13.99
CA LEU A 144 -2.62 -16.13 -13.02
C LEU A 144 -3.33 -17.34 -13.64
N GLY A 145 -3.42 -17.41 -14.96
CA GLY A 145 -4.08 -18.50 -15.67
C GLY A 145 -4.11 -18.28 -17.18
N ASN A 146 -4.20 -19.38 -17.93
CA ASN A 146 -4.21 -19.35 -19.40
C ASN A 146 -5.58 -18.94 -19.95
N THR A 147 -6.65 -19.21 -19.20
CA THR A 147 -8.03 -18.85 -19.56
C THR A 147 -8.60 -17.76 -18.64
N ALA A 148 -9.64 -17.05 -19.11
CA ALA A 148 -10.33 -16.05 -18.28
C ALA A 148 -10.96 -16.68 -17.03
N TYR A 149 -11.43 -17.92 -17.14
CA TYR A 149 -11.96 -18.69 -16.03
C TYR A 149 -10.88 -18.98 -14.98
N GLU A 150 -9.74 -19.56 -15.40
CA GLU A 150 -8.61 -19.86 -14.49
C GLU A 150 -8.10 -18.60 -13.77
N ARG A 151 -7.96 -17.48 -14.49
CA ARG A 151 -7.58 -16.20 -13.89
C ARG A 151 -8.60 -15.72 -12.87
N SER A 152 -9.89 -15.80 -13.20
CA SER A 152 -10.96 -15.34 -12.32
C SER A 152 -11.05 -16.18 -11.05
N GLU A 153 -10.89 -17.50 -11.15
CA GLU A 153 -10.80 -18.41 -10.01
C GLU A 153 -9.57 -18.10 -9.13
N ALA A 154 -8.39 -17.89 -9.73
CA ALA A 154 -7.18 -17.54 -8.99
C ALA A 154 -7.32 -16.20 -8.24
N ILE A 155 -7.87 -15.18 -8.90
CA ILE A 155 -8.16 -13.87 -8.28
C ILE A 155 -9.16 -14.03 -7.15
N TRP A 156 -10.27 -14.75 -7.39
CA TRP A 156 -11.31 -15.00 -6.39
C TRP A 156 -10.73 -15.64 -5.12
N ASN A 157 -9.88 -16.64 -5.32
CA ASN A 157 -9.16 -17.34 -4.28
C ASN A 157 -8.27 -16.40 -3.44
N ILE A 158 -7.49 -15.51 -4.08
CA ILE A 158 -6.69 -14.50 -3.39
C ILE A 158 -7.59 -13.52 -2.63
N CYS A 159 -8.65 -13.00 -3.26
CA CYS A 159 -9.59 -12.08 -2.65
C CYS A 159 -10.29 -12.69 -1.43
N ASN A 160 -10.71 -13.95 -1.50
CA ASN A 160 -11.31 -14.66 -0.36
C ASN A 160 -10.35 -14.86 0.80
N LEU A 161 -9.08 -15.18 0.52
CA LEU A 161 -8.05 -15.28 1.55
C LEU A 161 -7.89 -13.95 2.27
N ILE A 162 -7.72 -12.87 1.51
CA ILE A 162 -7.53 -11.52 2.03
C ILE A 162 -8.78 -11.02 2.79
N ASN A 163 -9.99 -11.42 2.36
CA ASN A 163 -11.24 -11.07 3.02
C ASN A 163 -11.36 -11.65 4.45
N LYS A 164 -10.57 -12.67 4.81
CA LYS A 164 -10.51 -13.19 6.19
C LYS A 164 -9.87 -12.22 7.17
N ILE A 165 -9.15 -11.20 6.69
CA ILE A 165 -8.50 -10.19 7.54
C ILE A 165 -9.60 -9.22 8.03
N PRO A 166 -9.91 -9.21 9.34
CA PRO A 166 -11.00 -8.41 9.87
C PRO A 166 -10.66 -6.92 9.77
N ILE A 167 -11.61 -6.11 9.27
CA ILE A 167 -11.54 -4.65 9.29
C ILE A 167 -12.90 -4.11 9.73
N THR A 168 -13.01 -3.75 11.01
CA THR A 168 -14.23 -3.27 11.66
C THR A 168 -14.04 -1.93 12.39
N SER A 169 -12.79 -1.48 12.55
CA SER A 169 -12.42 -0.29 13.32
C SER A 169 -11.06 0.30 12.88
N LYS A 170 -10.72 1.50 13.38
CA LYS A 170 -9.40 2.12 13.15
C LYS A 170 -8.22 1.28 13.64
N GLN A 171 -8.39 0.48 14.68
CA GLN A 171 -7.36 -0.46 15.15
C GLN A 171 -7.07 -1.58 14.14
N ASP A 172 -7.98 -1.82 13.20
CA ASP A 172 -7.87 -2.92 12.26
C ASP A 172 -7.04 -2.56 11.02
N TYR A 173 -6.85 -1.28 10.70
CA TYR A 173 -5.83 -0.88 9.71
C TYR A 173 -4.42 -1.20 10.19
N ASP A 174 -4.19 -1.10 11.50
CA ASP A 174 -2.95 -1.56 12.14
C ASP A 174 -2.84 -3.10 12.16
N ILE A 175 -3.93 -3.84 11.89
CA ILE A 175 -3.85 -5.29 11.60
C ILE A 175 -3.44 -5.50 10.14
N LEU A 176 -4.09 -4.82 9.20
CA LEU A 176 -3.80 -4.97 7.77
C LEU A 176 -2.36 -4.57 7.43
N GLY A 177 -1.90 -3.42 7.94
CA GLY A 177 -0.51 -2.96 7.79
C GLY A 177 0.49 -3.97 8.37
N PHE A 178 0.21 -4.52 9.55
CA PHE A 178 1.03 -5.57 10.16
C PHE A 178 1.08 -6.85 9.31
N VAL A 179 -0.07 -7.34 8.82
CA VAL A 179 -0.11 -8.53 7.94
C VAL A 179 0.70 -8.29 6.68
N TYR A 180 0.65 -7.09 6.12
CA TYR A 180 1.40 -6.75 4.91
C TYR A 180 2.91 -6.69 5.12
N GLU A 181 3.38 -6.04 6.19
CA GLU A 181 4.80 -6.07 6.56
C GLU A 181 5.28 -7.49 6.87
N TYR A 182 4.44 -8.29 7.52
CA TYR A 182 4.73 -9.69 7.77
C TYR A 182 4.90 -10.46 6.46
N LEU A 183 3.98 -10.31 5.50
CA LEU A 183 4.10 -10.95 4.19
C LEU A 183 5.36 -10.49 3.43
N ILE A 184 5.68 -9.20 3.44
CA ILE A 184 6.94 -8.68 2.88
C ILE A 184 8.14 -9.40 3.51
N SER A 185 8.18 -9.53 4.84
CA SER A 185 9.27 -10.21 5.54
C SER A 185 9.37 -11.70 5.15
N MET A 186 8.24 -12.38 4.97
CA MET A 186 8.20 -13.77 4.56
C MET A 186 8.63 -13.97 3.11
N PHE A 187 8.22 -13.09 2.19
CA PHE A 187 8.69 -13.12 0.80
C PHE A 187 10.19 -12.84 0.72
N ALA A 188 10.71 -11.92 1.52
CA ALA A 188 12.14 -11.66 1.62
C ALA A 188 12.91 -12.89 2.14
N ALA A 189 12.45 -13.49 3.24
CA ALA A 189 13.09 -14.67 3.82
C ALA A 189 13.14 -15.86 2.82
N ASN A 190 12.12 -16.01 1.97
CA ASN A 190 12.07 -17.06 0.96
C ASN A 190 12.78 -16.72 -0.37
N ALA A 191 13.16 -15.47 -0.61
CA ALA A 191 13.88 -15.05 -1.80
C ALA A 191 15.40 -15.37 -1.75
N GLY A 192 15.91 -15.87 -0.63
CA GLY A 192 17.31 -16.28 -0.47
C GLY A 192 18.30 -15.13 -0.58
N LYS A 193 19.48 -15.36 -1.17
CA LYS A 193 20.58 -14.36 -1.25
C LYS A 193 20.22 -13.06 -1.98
N LYS A 194 19.16 -13.03 -2.79
CA LYS A 194 18.68 -11.82 -3.49
C LYS A 194 17.80 -10.91 -2.60
N ALA A 195 17.55 -11.27 -1.34
CA ALA A 195 16.62 -10.57 -0.47
C ALA A 195 17.19 -9.35 0.26
N GLY A 196 18.52 -9.24 0.39
CA GLY A 196 19.18 -8.16 1.13
C GLY A 196 18.90 -6.76 0.58
N GLU A 197 18.63 -6.67 -0.73
CA GLU A 197 18.25 -5.45 -1.44
C GLU A 197 16.79 -5.04 -1.19
N PHE A 198 15.94 -5.97 -0.73
CA PHE A 198 14.49 -5.82 -0.69
C PHE A 198 13.94 -5.58 0.73
N TYR A 199 14.59 -6.14 1.75
CA TYR A 199 14.10 -6.08 3.14
C TYR A 199 15.24 -6.11 4.15
N THR A 200 15.12 -5.25 5.15
CA THR A 200 16.00 -5.24 6.32
C THR A 200 15.39 -6.11 7.42
N PRO A 201 16.08 -7.15 7.94
CA PRO A 201 15.59 -7.96 9.06
C PRO A 201 15.12 -7.12 10.24
N HIS A 202 14.02 -7.55 10.89
CA HIS A 202 13.32 -6.75 11.87
C HIS A 202 14.20 -6.29 13.03
N GLU A 203 15.04 -7.17 13.59
CA GLU A 203 15.90 -6.87 14.73
C GLU A 203 16.95 -5.79 14.38
N VAL A 204 17.49 -5.85 13.16
CA VAL A 204 18.46 -4.87 12.64
C VAL A 204 17.77 -3.53 12.40
N SER A 205 16.61 -3.55 11.74
CA SER A 205 15.78 -2.37 11.51
C SER A 205 15.41 -1.67 12.82
N GLN A 206 15.00 -2.44 13.82
CA GLN A 206 14.62 -1.95 15.14
C GLN A 206 15.80 -1.28 15.85
N LEU A 207 16.99 -1.91 15.84
CA LEU A 207 18.19 -1.36 16.47
C LEU A 207 18.58 -0.01 15.84
N MET A 208 18.69 0.05 14.51
CA MET A 208 19.04 1.28 13.79
C MET A 208 18.02 2.39 14.04
N SER A 209 16.73 2.03 14.04
CA SER A 209 15.63 2.95 14.26
C SER A 209 15.63 3.54 15.67
N VAL A 210 15.90 2.74 16.70
CA VAL A 210 15.98 3.22 18.10
C VAL A 210 17.14 4.21 18.28
N ILE A 211 18.31 3.90 17.70
CA ILE A 211 19.48 4.78 17.76
C ILE A 211 19.16 6.12 17.09
N ALA A 212 18.72 6.09 15.82
CA ALA A 212 18.39 7.29 15.07
C ALA A 212 17.27 8.11 15.73
N ALA A 213 16.20 7.47 16.19
CA ALA A 213 15.09 8.15 16.86
C ALA A 213 15.53 8.86 18.15
N ASN A 214 16.42 8.24 18.94
CA ASN A 214 16.94 8.86 20.16
C ASN A 214 17.78 10.11 19.87
N HIS A 215 18.57 10.12 18.79
CA HIS A 215 19.33 11.29 18.35
C HIS A 215 18.43 12.46 17.89
N LEU A 216 17.23 12.16 17.42
CA LEU A 216 16.26 13.13 16.92
C LEU A 216 15.28 13.63 18.00
N LYS A 217 15.46 13.18 19.24
CA LYS A 217 14.56 13.55 20.36
C LYS A 217 14.52 15.07 20.55
N GLY A 218 13.30 15.61 20.63
CA GLY A 218 13.03 17.03 20.85
C GLY A 218 12.68 17.81 19.58
N LEU A 219 12.98 17.26 18.39
CA LEU A 219 12.52 17.84 17.12
C LEU A 219 11.02 17.59 16.93
N LYS A 220 10.30 18.62 16.48
CA LYS A 220 8.85 18.56 16.21
C LYS A 220 8.50 18.22 14.77
N ASN A 221 9.38 18.58 13.85
CA ASN A 221 9.30 18.24 12.44
C ASN A 221 10.62 17.54 12.11
N VAL A 222 10.54 16.32 11.59
CA VAL A 222 11.68 15.47 11.29
C VAL A 222 11.58 15.01 9.84
N SER A 223 12.68 15.07 9.12
CA SER A 223 12.85 14.50 7.80
C SER A 223 13.80 13.31 7.88
N ILE A 224 13.35 12.14 7.42
CA ILE A 224 14.12 10.90 7.41
C ILE A 224 14.28 10.40 5.99
N TYR A 225 15.45 9.87 5.66
CA TYR A 225 15.79 9.43 4.30
C TYR A 225 16.36 8.01 4.28
N ASP A 226 15.93 7.22 3.30
CA ASP A 226 16.56 5.96 2.92
C ASP A 226 16.85 5.94 1.40
N PRO A 227 18.14 6.00 1.00
CA PRO A 227 18.56 5.99 -0.41
C PRO A 227 18.41 4.62 -1.10
N THR A 228 18.19 3.55 -0.33
CA THR A 228 18.07 2.17 -0.81
C THR A 228 16.89 1.50 -0.11
N SER A 229 15.73 2.14 -0.23
CA SER A 229 14.59 1.93 0.66
C SER A 229 14.00 0.52 0.60
N GLY A 230 14.21 -0.24 -0.48
CA GLY A 230 13.66 -1.57 -0.64
C GLY A 230 12.13 -1.53 -0.51
N SER A 231 11.59 -2.24 0.49
CA SER A 231 10.17 -2.22 0.84
C SER A 231 9.70 -1.04 1.71
N GLY A 232 10.60 -0.14 2.10
CA GLY A 232 10.31 1.00 2.98
C GLY A 232 10.14 0.63 4.46
N SER A 233 10.32 -0.65 4.81
CA SER A 233 10.11 -1.19 6.16
C SER A 233 11.03 -0.53 7.21
N LEU A 234 12.26 -0.18 6.83
CA LEU A 234 13.20 0.50 7.72
C LEU A 234 12.73 1.93 8.08
N LEU A 235 12.30 2.70 7.08
CA LEU A 235 11.72 4.02 7.28
C LEU A 235 10.46 3.99 8.17
N ILE A 236 9.58 3.01 7.95
CA ILE A 236 8.38 2.82 8.77
C ILE A 236 8.75 2.51 10.22
N THR A 237 9.76 1.65 10.43
CA THR A 237 10.26 1.30 11.76
C THR A 237 10.80 2.54 12.48
N LEU A 238 11.62 3.35 11.80
CA LEU A 238 12.13 4.62 12.34
C LEU A 238 10.99 5.58 12.68
N GLY A 239 9.99 5.70 11.80
CA GLY A 239 8.81 6.53 12.05
C GLY A 239 8.01 6.10 13.28
N ARG A 240 7.89 4.79 13.52
CA ARG A 240 7.26 4.23 14.73
C ARG A 240 8.06 4.53 15.98
N GLU A 241 9.38 4.39 15.96
CA GLU A 241 10.24 4.73 17.09
C GLU A 241 10.19 6.23 17.44
N LEU A 242 10.18 7.10 16.43
CA LEU A 242 9.98 8.54 16.63
C LEU A 242 8.64 8.83 17.31
N LYS A 243 7.55 8.20 16.86
CA LYS A 243 6.21 8.35 17.45
C LYS A 243 6.10 7.76 18.86
N LYS A 244 6.91 6.76 19.22
CA LYS A 244 7.01 6.25 20.61
C LYS A 244 7.61 7.30 21.55
N ILE A 245 8.60 8.06 21.08
CA ILE A 245 9.24 9.13 21.85
C ILE A 245 8.34 10.38 21.94
N ASP A 246 7.78 10.82 20.81
CA ASP A 246 6.84 11.94 20.75
C ASP A 246 5.70 11.63 19.78
N LYS A 247 4.49 11.38 20.31
CA LYS A 247 3.30 11.06 19.50
C LYS A 247 2.91 12.16 18.52
N ASN A 248 3.34 13.40 18.75
CA ASN A 248 2.99 14.57 17.94
C ASN A 248 4.07 14.97 16.93
N VAL A 249 5.18 14.21 16.84
CA VAL A 249 6.22 14.46 15.86
C VAL A 249 5.67 14.35 14.44
N LYS A 250 5.94 15.36 13.62
CA LYS A 250 5.61 15.35 12.19
C LYS A 250 6.82 14.80 11.44
N ILE A 251 6.61 13.78 10.62
CA ILE A 251 7.69 13.06 9.95
C ILE A 251 7.47 13.16 8.45
N GLN A 252 8.50 13.59 7.72
CA GLN A 252 8.60 13.51 6.26
C GLN A 252 9.48 12.31 5.90
N TYR A 253 8.95 11.42 5.07
CA TYR A 253 9.59 10.19 4.64
C TYR A 253 10.13 10.39 3.23
N TYR A 254 11.44 10.28 3.07
CA TYR A 254 12.12 10.30 1.78
C TYR A 254 12.63 8.88 1.49
N ALA A 255 12.23 8.31 0.35
CA ALA A 255 12.60 6.96 -0.05
C ALA A 255 13.11 6.96 -1.49
N GLN A 256 14.28 6.40 -1.74
CA GLN A 256 14.78 6.15 -3.08
C GLN A 256 14.94 4.64 -3.29
N GLU A 257 14.52 4.16 -4.46
CA GLU A 257 14.59 2.75 -4.82
C GLU A 257 14.85 2.63 -6.33
N VAL A 258 15.72 1.70 -6.73
CA VAL A 258 16.10 1.54 -8.14
C VAL A 258 15.16 0.59 -8.89
N ILE A 259 14.63 -0.43 -8.20
CA ILE A 259 13.75 -1.44 -8.78
C ILE A 259 12.30 -0.95 -8.72
N TYR A 260 11.68 -0.76 -9.88
CA TYR A 260 10.33 -0.20 -10.00
C TYR A 260 9.25 -0.97 -9.22
N THR A 261 9.27 -2.31 -9.23
CA THR A 261 8.30 -3.13 -8.50
C THR A 261 8.45 -2.98 -6.99
N THR A 262 9.70 -2.94 -6.51
CA THR A 262 10.06 -2.69 -5.11
C THR A 262 9.70 -1.26 -4.69
N TYR A 263 9.87 -0.28 -5.58
CA TYR A 263 9.44 1.10 -5.40
C TYR A 263 7.92 1.21 -5.20
N ASN A 264 7.12 0.46 -5.97
CA ASN A 264 5.68 0.37 -5.78
C ASN A 264 5.33 -0.22 -4.41
N ILE A 265 6.04 -1.27 -3.98
CA ILE A 265 5.87 -1.86 -2.65
C ILE A 265 6.19 -0.85 -1.55
N THR A 266 7.25 -0.05 -1.69
CA THR A 266 7.56 1.05 -0.74
C THR A 266 6.41 2.03 -0.60
N ARG A 267 5.85 2.51 -1.72
CA ARG A 267 4.72 3.46 -1.71
C ARG A 267 3.48 2.85 -1.05
N MET A 268 3.13 1.62 -1.43
CA MET A 268 2.01 0.90 -0.81
C MET A 268 2.24 0.72 0.69
N ASN A 269 3.43 0.27 1.11
CA ASN A 269 3.75 -0.03 2.50
C ASN A 269 3.68 1.22 3.40
N LEU A 270 4.20 2.35 2.92
CA LEU A 270 4.10 3.63 3.62
C LEU A 270 2.64 4.05 3.79
N LEU A 271 1.85 4.00 2.71
CA LEU A 271 0.42 4.35 2.74
C LEU A 271 -0.39 3.45 3.68
N MET A 272 -0.12 2.15 3.71
CA MET A 272 -0.82 1.21 4.61
C MET A 272 -0.44 1.39 6.08
N ASN A 273 0.73 1.95 6.35
CA ASN A 273 1.20 2.29 7.69
C ASN A 273 0.80 3.71 8.12
N ASP A 274 -0.31 4.21 7.56
CA ASP A 274 -0.89 5.53 7.81
C ASP A 274 0.12 6.70 7.62
N VAL A 275 1.11 6.53 6.73
CA VAL A 275 1.92 7.66 6.26
C VAL A 275 1.08 8.43 5.25
N HIS A 276 0.68 9.64 5.62
CA HIS A 276 -0.09 10.49 4.72
C HIS A 276 0.76 10.85 3.49
N SER A 277 0.17 10.74 2.30
CA SER A 277 0.78 11.09 1.01
C SER A 277 1.55 12.42 0.98
N VAL A 278 1.08 13.48 1.65
CA VAL A 278 1.77 14.79 1.70
C VAL A 278 3.11 14.76 2.46
N ASN A 279 3.35 13.70 3.23
CA ASN A 279 4.58 13.47 3.98
C ASN A 279 5.40 12.33 3.36
N MET A 280 4.96 11.74 2.25
CA MET A 280 5.62 10.64 1.56
C MET A 280 6.24 11.15 0.26
N PHE A 281 7.56 11.07 0.18
CA PHE A 281 8.32 11.41 -1.02
C PHE A 281 9.08 10.16 -1.42
N ALA A 282 8.74 9.58 -2.55
CA ALA A 282 9.39 8.37 -3.05
C ALA A 282 9.89 8.62 -4.48
N LYS A 283 11.10 8.15 -4.80
CA LYS A 283 11.67 8.25 -6.14
C LYS A 283 12.19 6.90 -6.63
N CYS A 284 11.78 6.53 -7.85
CA CYS A 284 12.33 5.38 -8.55
C CYS A 284 13.57 5.80 -9.37
N SER A 285 14.77 5.65 -8.83
CA SER A 285 16.02 5.90 -9.58
C SER A 285 17.24 5.27 -8.89
N ASP A 286 18.35 5.21 -9.63
CA ASP A 286 19.64 4.78 -9.10
C ASP A 286 20.25 5.90 -8.24
N THR A 287 20.43 5.63 -6.95
CA THR A 287 20.91 6.60 -5.95
C THR A 287 22.33 7.13 -6.23
N LEU A 288 23.16 6.35 -6.93
CA LEU A 288 24.53 6.76 -7.28
C LEU A 288 24.58 7.58 -8.57
N LYS A 289 23.62 7.39 -9.47
CA LYS A 289 23.55 8.13 -10.75
C LYS A 289 22.70 9.39 -10.66
N GLU A 290 21.67 9.37 -9.82
CA GLU A 290 20.74 10.48 -9.62
C GLU A 290 20.63 10.80 -8.13
N ASP A 291 21.38 11.82 -7.69
CA ASP A 291 21.24 12.37 -6.35
C ASP A 291 19.79 12.83 -6.11
N TRP A 292 19.30 12.69 -4.88
CA TRP A 292 17.95 13.01 -4.43
C TRP A 292 17.89 12.84 -2.91
N PRO A 293 17.03 13.56 -2.14
CA PRO A 293 16.08 14.61 -2.56
C PRO A 293 16.72 15.96 -2.85
N PHE A 294 16.05 16.78 -3.67
CA PHE A 294 16.44 18.17 -3.94
C PHE A 294 15.41 19.17 -3.40
N VAL A 295 15.87 20.38 -3.13
CA VAL A 295 15.05 21.58 -2.94
C VAL A 295 15.38 22.59 -4.03
N TYR A 296 14.37 23.30 -4.51
CA TYR A 296 14.55 24.39 -5.45
C TYR A 296 14.68 25.71 -4.68
N GLU A 297 15.89 26.24 -4.60
CA GLU A 297 16.22 27.45 -3.85
C GLU A 297 17.13 28.34 -4.70
N GLU A 298 16.91 29.66 -4.66
CA GLU A 298 17.76 30.62 -5.38
C GLU A 298 17.92 30.30 -6.89
N GLN A 299 16.84 29.82 -7.51
CA GLN A 299 16.81 29.39 -8.92
C GLN A 299 17.75 28.22 -9.25
N LYS A 300 18.14 27.42 -8.26
CA LYS A 300 18.99 26.23 -8.43
C LYS A 300 18.42 25.05 -7.64
N TYR A 301 18.61 23.85 -8.17
CA TYR A 301 18.39 22.63 -7.41
C TYR A 301 19.58 22.40 -6.47
N LYS A 302 19.31 22.31 -5.17
CA LYS A 302 20.29 21.97 -4.13
C LYS A 302 19.88 20.66 -3.45
N SER A 303 20.84 19.82 -3.08
CA SER A 303 20.55 18.60 -2.32
C SER A 303 19.90 18.97 -0.99
N LYS A 304 18.77 18.35 -0.70
CA LYS A 304 18.02 18.54 0.54
C LYS A 304 18.77 17.83 1.65
N ARG A 305 19.05 18.54 2.75
CA ARG A 305 19.51 17.90 3.99
C ARG A 305 18.32 17.29 4.72
N THR A 306 18.47 16.06 5.20
CA THR A 306 17.51 15.42 6.10
C THR A 306 18.09 15.31 7.50
N ASP A 307 17.22 15.17 8.50
CA ASP A 307 17.62 15.09 9.90
C ASP A 307 18.25 13.74 10.25
N ALA A 308 17.80 12.67 9.59
CA ALA A 308 18.43 11.36 9.65
C ALA A 308 18.48 10.67 8.28
N VAL A 309 19.47 9.79 8.14
CA VAL A 309 19.60 8.84 7.04
C VAL A 309 19.75 7.45 7.65
N VAL A 310 18.94 6.51 7.19
CA VAL A 310 19.04 5.08 7.52
C VAL A 310 19.04 4.30 6.21
N SER A 311 19.80 3.22 6.12
CA SER A 311 19.93 2.47 4.87
C SER A 311 20.44 1.06 5.15
N ASN A 312 19.99 0.11 4.35
CA ASN A 312 20.58 -1.21 4.22
C ASN A 312 20.89 -1.44 2.73
N PRO A 313 22.03 -0.96 2.23
CA PRO A 313 22.33 -1.00 0.80
C PRO A 313 22.57 -2.44 0.31
N PRO A 314 22.38 -2.71 -1.00
CA PRO A 314 22.73 -3.97 -1.62
C PRO A 314 24.14 -4.47 -1.28
N THR A 315 24.27 -5.75 -0.94
CA THR A 315 25.56 -6.42 -0.70
C THR A 315 26.00 -7.19 -1.95
N HIS A 316 27.29 -7.09 -2.31
CA HIS A 316 27.90 -7.81 -3.43
C HIS A 316 27.90 -9.33 -3.31
#